data_AF-A0A7U2EQQ2-F1
#
_entry.id   AF-A0A7U2EQQ2-F1
#
_cell.length_a   1.000
_cell.length_b   1.000
_cell.length_c   1.000
_cell.angle_alpha   90.00
_cell.angle_beta   90.00
_cell.angle_gamma   90.00
#
_symmetry.space_group_name_H-M   'P 1'
#
loop_
_entity.id
_entity.type
_entity.pdbx_description
1 polymer ?
#
loop_
_entity_poly.entity_id
_entity_poly.type
_entity_poly.pdbx_seq_one_letter_code
_entity_poly.pdbx_strand_id
1 'polypeptide(L)'
;MASEDNNSAVVVDETPISPVRSNERRNSLEKHLQHRPEAQDLKNRHILLDTTTAPALQAKALELERQRATDNLRKGLNQRPARDDLIQRNILPDSTAAPALQQHQRELDLHMRADSLEKGLKHRPSPDELVKQGILQEGENPVKEA
;
A
#
# COMPACT_ATOMS: atom_id res chain seq x y z
N MET A 1 36.06 16.19 -13.10
CA MET A 1 34.98 17.01 -13.68
C MET A 1 35.07 16.85 -15.19
N ALA A 2 34.34 15.87 -15.73
CA ALA A 2 34.14 15.70 -17.17
C ALA A 2 32.89 14.83 -17.33
N SER A 3 31.75 15.51 -17.33
CA SER A 3 30.46 14.98 -17.78
C SER A 3 30.55 14.77 -19.28
N GLU A 4 30.55 13.53 -19.73
CA GLU A 4 30.33 13.22 -21.15
C GLU A 4 28.85 13.42 -21.46
N ASP A 5 28.55 14.55 -22.07
CA ASP A 5 27.25 14.91 -22.62
C ASP A 5 26.87 13.89 -23.71
N ASN A 6 26.12 12.87 -23.31
CA ASN A 6 25.48 11.91 -24.20
C ASN A 6 24.23 12.55 -24.84
N ASN A 7 24.42 13.70 -25.49
CA ASN A 7 23.42 14.27 -26.38
C ASN A 7 23.51 13.54 -27.72
N SER A 8 22.98 12.32 -27.74
CA SER A 8 22.71 11.60 -28.97
C SER A 8 21.64 12.37 -29.72
N ALA A 9 22.06 13.35 -30.53
CA ALA A 9 21.21 14.07 -31.44
C ALA A 9 20.36 13.04 -32.20
N VAL A 10 19.04 13.13 -32.05
CA VAL A 10 18.08 12.29 -32.78
C VAL A 10 18.15 12.74 -34.24
N VAL A 11 19.11 12.18 -34.99
CA VAL A 11 19.25 12.39 -36.42
C VAL A 11 18.09 11.64 -37.07
N VAL A 12 17.02 12.38 -37.36
CA VAL A 12 15.90 11.86 -38.14
C VAL A 12 16.42 11.61 -39.57
N ASP A 13 16.40 10.34 -39.99
CA ASP A 13 16.85 9.93 -41.31
C ASP A 13 15.85 10.35 -42.40
N GLU A 14 16.14 11.46 -43.08
CA GLU A 14 15.33 12.01 -44.19
C GLU A 14 15.62 11.34 -45.55
N THR A 15 16.38 10.24 -45.60
CA THR A 15 16.69 9.60 -46.89
C THR A 15 15.44 9.05 -47.58
N PRO A 16 15.26 9.32 -48.89
CA PRO A 16 14.05 8.97 -49.62
C PRO A 16 13.82 7.45 -49.61
N ILE A 17 12.55 7.06 -49.46
CA ILE A 17 12.12 5.65 -49.30
C ILE A 17 12.43 4.82 -50.56
N SER A 18 12.73 5.44 -51.70
CA SER A 18 13.02 4.76 -52.96
C SER A 18 14.16 5.42 -53.74
N PRO A 19 15.07 4.65 -54.37
CA PRO A 19 15.12 3.19 -54.40
C PRO A 19 15.93 2.59 -53.24
N VAL A 20 15.38 1.53 -52.66
CA VAL A 20 15.81 0.76 -51.46
C VAL A 20 17.21 0.12 -51.62
N ARG A 21 18.27 0.90 -51.75
CA ARG A 21 19.65 0.38 -51.95
C ARG A 21 20.73 1.05 -51.10
N SER A 22 20.39 1.94 -50.17
CA SER A 22 21.38 2.43 -49.19
C SER A 22 21.66 1.34 -48.15
N ASN A 23 22.81 0.66 -48.28
CA ASN A 23 23.26 -0.35 -47.31
C ASN A 23 23.38 0.22 -45.88
N GLU A 24 23.64 1.52 -45.76
CA GLU A 24 23.69 2.24 -44.47
C GLU A 24 22.38 2.17 -43.70
N ARG A 25 21.23 2.34 -44.37
CA ARG A 25 19.90 2.23 -43.74
C ARG A 25 19.58 0.80 -43.31
N ARG A 26 20.06 -0.20 -44.06
CA ARG A 26 19.92 -1.62 -43.67
C ARG A 26 20.71 -1.91 -42.39
N ASN A 27 21.98 -1.47 -42.37
CA ASN A 27 22.87 -1.69 -41.23
C ASN A 27 22.37 -0.99 -39.97
N SER A 28 21.83 0.24 -40.08
CA SER A 28 21.26 0.95 -38.94
C SER A 28 20.00 0.27 -38.43
N LEU A 29 19.09 -0.16 -39.31
CA LEU A 29 17.87 -0.88 -38.91
C LEU A 29 18.20 -2.20 -38.21
N GLU A 30 19.15 -2.97 -38.75
CA GLU A 30 19.60 -4.23 -38.14
C GLU A 30 20.11 -4.02 -36.72
N LYS A 31 20.95 -2.99 -36.50
CA LYS A 31 21.42 -2.61 -35.16
C LYS A 31 20.27 -2.29 -34.21
N HIS A 32 19.25 -1.54 -34.65
CA HIS A 32 18.08 -1.22 -33.80
C HIS A 32 17.21 -2.43 -33.49
N LEU A 33 17.08 -3.38 -34.44
CA LEU A 33 16.33 -4.62 -34.22
C LEU A 33 17.04 -5.56 -33.23
N GLN A 34 18.38 -5.60 -33.21
CA GLN A 34 19.15 -6.39 -32.23
C GLN A 34 18.98 -5.88 -30.79
N HIS A 35 18.80 -4.57 -30.61
CA HIS A 35 18.60 -3.93 -29.31
C HIS A 35 17.11 -3.68 -29.01
N ARG A 36 16.21 -4.29 -29.77
CA ARG A 36 14.77 -4.11 -29.58
C ARG A 36 14.34 -4.75 -28.25
N PRO A 37 13.67 -4.01 -27.36
CA PRO A 37 13.14 -4.59 -26.12
C PRO A 37 12.02 -5.60 -26.41
N GLU A 38 11.91 -6.59 -25.54
CA GLU A 38 10.86 -7.60 -25.62
C GLU A 38 9.47 -6.99 -25.45
N ALA A 39 8.46 -7.59 -26.08
CA ALA A 39 7.09 -7.10 -25.99
C ALA A 39 6.58 -7.08 -24.54
N GLN A 40 7.01 -8.04 -23.72
CA GLN A 40 6.67 -8.09 -22.30
C GLN A 40 7.28 -6.92 -21.51
N ASP A 41 8.51 -6.52 -21.83
CA ASP A 41 9.14 -5.36 -21.18
C ASP A 41 8.41 -4.06 -21.50
N LEU A 42 7.93 -3.92 -22.74
CA LEU A 42 7.11 -2.77 -23.13
C LEU A 42 5.78 -2.73 -22.39
N LYS A 43 5.18 -3.89 -22.09
CA LYS A 43 3.99 -3.99 -21.25
C LYS A 43 4.25 -3.62 -19.80
N ASN A 44 5.33 -4.16 -19.22
CA ASN A 44 5.73 -3.85 -17.85
C ASN A 44 6.03 -2.35 -17.67
N ARG A 45 6.60 -1.71 -18.69
CA ARG A 45 6.83 -0.26 -18.74
C ARG A 45 5.59 0.56 -19.09
N HIS A 46 4.43 -0.08 -19.27
CA HIS A 46 3.16 0.55 -19.63
C HIS A 46 3.20 1.32 -20.96
N ILE A 47 4.10 0.93 -21.88
CA ILE A 47 4.18 1.49 -23.24
C ILE A 47 3.20 0.76 -24.15
N LEU A 48 3.22 -0.57 -24.11
CA LEU A 48 2.22 -1.41 -24.75
C LEU A 48 1.18 -1.79 -23.69
N LEU A 49 -0.12 -1.68 -23.99
CA LEU A 49 -1.12 -2.13 -23.02
C LEU A 49 -1.20 -3.66 -23.04
N ASP A 50 -1.29 -4.26 -21.86
CA ASP A 50 -1.47 -5.70 -21.71
C ASP A 50 -2.95 -6.06 -21.76
N THR A 51 -3.55 -5.93 -22.94
CA THR A 51 -4.98 -6.23 -23.14
C THR A 51 -5.17 -7.26 -24.25
N THR A 52 -6.11 -8.18 -24.07
CA THR A 52 -6.53 -9.14 -25.10
C THR A 52 -7.53 -8.54 -26.11
N THR A 53 -7.93 -7.29 -25.91
CA THR A 53 -8.84 -6.56 -26.79
C THR A 53 -8.18 -6.18 -28.11
N ALA A 54 -8.96 -6.21 -29.19
CA ALA A 54 -8.49 -5.78 -30.49
C ALA A 54 -8.01 -4.32 -30.46
N PRO A 55 -6.94 -3.94 -31.19
CA PRO A 55 -6.38 -2.59 -31.16
C PRO A 55 -7.41 -1.47 -31.43
N ALA A 56 -8.40 -1.74 -32.29
CA ALA A 56 -9.46 -0.77 -32.60
C ALA A 56 -10.42 -0.47 -31.43
N LEU A 57 -10.56 -1.39 -30.47
CA LEU A 57 -11.46 -1.27 -29.32
C LEU A 57 -10.75 -0.87 -28.03
N GLN A 58 -9.42 -0.91 -28.03
CA GLN A 58 -8.57 -0.64 -26.86
C GLN A 58 -8.90 0.70 -26.20
N ALA A 59 -9.07 1.77 -26.99
CA ALA A 59 -9.41 3.09 -26.47
C ALA A 59 -10.77 3.10 -25.74
N LYS A 60 -11.80 2.45 -26.31
CA LYS A 60 -13.12 2.35 -25.69
C LYS A 60 -13.11 1.46 -24.44
N ALA A 61 -12.32 0.38 -24.46
CA ALA A 61 -12.16 -0.49 -23.30
C ALA A 61 -11.55 0.27 -22.11
N LEU A 62 -10.51 1.08 -22.37
CA LEU A 62 -9.88 1.93 -21.36
C LEU A 62 -10.85 3.00 -20.82
N GLU A 63 -11.65 3.61 -21.69
CA GLU A 63 -12.67 4.57 -21.28
C GLU A 63 -13.72 3.93 -20.36
N LEU A 64 -14.21 2.75 -20.71
CA LEU A 64 -15.14 1.98 -19.89
C LEU A 64 -14.53 1.62 -18.53
N GLU A 65 -13.26 1.19 -18.51
CA GLU A 65 -12.54 0.89 -17.27
C GLU A 65 -12.43 2.12 -16.37
N ARG A 66 -12.08 3.27 -16.96
CA ARG A 66 -12.05 4.54 -16.24
C ARG A 66 -13.43 4.90 -15.67
N GLN A 67 -14.49 4.77 -16.48
CA GLN A 67 -15.86 5.05 -16.02
C GLN A 67 -16.26 4.13 -14.86
N ARG A 68 -15.97 2.82 -14.96
CA ARG A 68 -16.20 1.86 -13.87
C ARG A 68 -15.42 2.23 -12.61
N ALA A 69 -14.15 2.62 -12.74
CA ALA A 69 -13.34 3.06 -11.62
C ALA A 69 -13.93 4.33 -10.96
N THR A 70 -14.40 5.29 -11.76
CA THR A 70 -15.04 6.51 -11.24
C THR A 70 -16.36 6.23 -10.54
N ASP A 71 -17.19 5.33 -11.08
CA ASP A 71 -18.47 4.97 -10.47
C ASP A 71 -18.27 4.20 -9.18
N ASN A 72 -17.30 3.28 -9.14
CA ASN A 72 -16.91 2.56 -7.93
C ASN A 72 -16.38 3.51 -6.85
N LEU A 73 -15.52 4.46 -7.23
CA LEU A 73 -15.05 5.49 -6.31
C LEU A 73 -16.20 6.34 -5.78
N ARG A 74 -17.12 6.78 -6.64
CA ARG A 74 -18.30 7.55 -6.26
C ARG A 74 -19.17 6.79 -5.26
N LYS A 75 -19.40 5.50 -5.49
CA LYS A 75 -20.12 4.62 -4.56
C LYS A 75 -19.40 4.53 -3.21
N GLY A 76 -18.08 4.33 -3.22
CA GLY A 76 -17.27 4.27 -2.00
C GLY A 76 -17.26 5.57 -1.20
N LEU A 77 -17.24 6.72 -1.88
CA LEU A 77 -17.32 8.04 -1.24
C LEU A 77 -18.69 8.29 -0.58
N ASN A 78 -19.78 7.87 -1.25
CA ASN A 78 -21.12 7.98 -0.68
C ASN A 78 -21.33 7.11 0.57
N GLN A 79 -20.63 5.97 0.65
CA GLN A 79 -20.69 5.03 1.76
C GLN A 79 -19.53 5.19 2.75
N ARG A 80 -18.81 6.32 2.70
CA ARG A 80 -17.61 6.54 3.52
C ARG A 80 -18.01 6.63 5.01
N PRO A 81 -17.53 5.72 5.88
CA PRO A 81 -17.81 5.78 7.32
C PRO A 81 -17.20 7.03 7.97
N ALA A 82 -17.81 7.48 9.06
CA ALA A 82 -17.27 8.57 9.86
C ALA A 82 -16.02 8.11 10.64
N ARG A 83 -15.17 9.05 11.07
CA ARG A 83 -14.00 8.74 11.90
C ARG A 83 -14.41 8.02 13.19
N ASP A 84 -15.51 8.46 13.81
CA ASP A 84 -15.97 7.92 15.08
C ASP A 84 -16.41 6.45 14.94
N ASP A 85 -17.06 6.08 13.83
CA ASP A 85 -17.42 4.69 13.54
C ASP A 85 -16.17 3.79 13.44
N LEU A 86 -15.07 4.33 12.89
CA LEU A 86 -13.80 3.60 12.76
C LEU A 86 -13.10 3.46 14.11
N ILE A 87 -13.24 4.42 15.01
CA ILE A 87 -12.72 4.36 16.39
C ILE A 87 -13.51 3.35 17.22
N GLN A 88 -14.83 3.37 17.13
CA GLN A 88 -15.70 2.40 17.81
C GLN A 88 -15.41 0.96 17.36
N ARG A 89 -15.09 0.77 16.07
CA ARG A 89 -14.64 -0.53 15.53
C ARG A 89 -13.17 -0.86 15.82
N ASN A 90 -12.45 0.00 16.56
CA ASN A 90 -11.03 -0.14 16.89
C ASN A 90 -10.12 -0.29 15.65
N ILE A 91 -10.51 0.33 14.53
CA ILE A 91 -9.71 0.41 13.30
C ILE A 91 -8.76 1.61 13.39
N LEU A 92 -9.27 2.75 13.88
CA LEU A 92 -8.47 3.95 14.15
C LEU A 92 -8.28 4.12 15.67
N PRO A 93 -7.11 4.61 16.11
CA PRO A 93 -6.93 4.98 17.51
C PRO A 93 -7.74 6.24 17.86
N ASP A 94 -8.29 6.26 19.07
CA ASP A 94 -8.92 7.47 19.62
C ASP A 94 -7.84 8.44 20.12
N SER A 95 -7.16 9.09 19.18
CA SER A 95 -6.13 10.07 19.51
C SER A 95 -6.17 11.26 18.56
N THR A 96 -5.87 12.43 19.14
CA THR A 96 -5.68 13.71 18.44
C THR A 96 -4.22 13.89 17.98
N ALA A 97 -3.33 12.96 18.30
CA ALA A 97 -1.93 13.01 17.88
C ALA A 97 -1.80 12.89 16.34
N ALA A 98 -0.80 13.58 15.80
CA ALA A 98 -0.46 13.52 14.39
C ALA A 98 -0.17 12.06 13.95
N PRO A 99 -0.49 11.66 12.70
CA PRO A 99 -0.36 10.28 12.23
C PRO A 99 1.02 9.65 12.48
N ALA A 100 2.08 10.44 12.34
CA ALA A 100 3.46 9.99 12.57
C ALA A 100 3.74 9.60 14.04
N LEU A 101 3.02 10.18 15.00
CA LEU A 101 3.25 9.97 16.44
C LEU A 101 2.30 8.94 17.08
N GLN A 102 1.24 8.56 16.37
CA GLN A 102 0.22 7.62 16.89
C GLN A 102 0.80 6.25 17.26
N GLN A 103 1.89 5.83 16.60
CA GLN A 103 2.57 4.59 16.94
C GLN A 103 3.30 4.71 18.28
N HIS A 104 4.13 5.74 18.45
CA HIS A 104 4.87 5.97 19.70
C HIS A 104 3.95 6.24 20.89
N GLN A 105 2.84 6.93 20.67
CA GLN A 105 1.84 7.13 21.72
C GLN A 105 1.24 5.79 22.17
N ARG A 106 0.84 4.92 21.23
CA ARG A 106 0.29 3.59 21.56
C ARG A 106 1.29 2.71 22.30
N GLU A 107 2.55 2.75 21.89
CA GLU A 107 3.64 2.04 22.56
C GLU A 107 3.82 2.54 23.99
N LEU A 108 3.89 3.86 24.19
CA LEU A 108 3.97 4.46 25.52
C LEU A 108 2.76 4.09 26.38
N ASP A 109 1.55 4.24 25.86
CA ASP A 109 0.31 3.89 26.57
C ASP A 109 0.29 2.42 26.99
N LEU A 110 0.80 1.52 26.16
CA LEU A 110 0.92 0.10 26.48
C LEU A 110 1.88 -0.12 27.66
N HIS A 111 3.07 0.48 27.62
CA HIS A 111 4.05 0.38 28.71
C HIS A 111 3.52 1.00 30.01
N MET A 112 2.91 2.18 29.94
CA MET A 112 2.31 2.85 31.10
C MET A 112 1.21 1.99 31.73
N ARG A 113 0.38 1.32 30.92
CA ARG A 113 -0.64 0.39 31.39
C ARG A 113 -0.03 -0.86 32.01
N ALA A 114 1.02 -1.43 31.41
CA ALA A 114 1.73 -2.58 31.94
C ALA A 114 2.34 -2.28 33.32
N ASP A 115 3.04 -1.16 33.46
CA ASP A 115 3.65 -0.74 34.73
C ASP A 115 2.59 -0.49 35.81
N SER A 116 1.48 0.14 35.43
CA SER A 116 0.35 0.39 36.34
C SER A 116 -0.29 -0.91 36.81
N LEU A 117 -0.46 -1.88 35.90
CA LEU A 117 -0.98 -3.21 36.21
C LEU A 117 -0.01 -3.95 37.14
N GLU A 118 1.29 -3.93 36.86
CA GLU A 118 2.31 -4.58 37.68
C GLU A 118 2.30 -4.03 39.12
N LYS A 119 2.20 -2.71 39.30
CA LYS A 119 2.08 -2.08 40.63
C LYS A 119 0.83 -2.52 41.36
N GLY A 120 -0.32 -2.61 40.67
CA GLY A 120 -1.57 -3.09 41.25
C GLY A 120 -1.50 -4.56 41.68
N LEU A 121 -0.87 -5.41 40.86
CA LEU A 121 -0.69 -6.83 41.15
C LEU A 121 0.27 -7.07 42.33
N LYS A 122 1.30 -6.23 42.51
CA LYS A 122 2.22 -6.31 43.66
C LYS A 122 1.51 -6.10 45.01
N HIS A 123 0.46 -5.29 45.03
CA HIS A 123 -0.34 -5.01 46.23
C HIS A 123 -1.65 -5.79 46.25
N ARG A 124 -1.70 -6.93 45.54
CA ARG A 124 -2.90 -7.76 45.48
C ARG A 124 -3.20 -8.31 46.88
N PRO A 125 -4.39 -8.03 47.46
CA PRO A 125 -4.75 -8.53 48.77
C PRO A 125 -4.86 -10.07 48.74
N SER A 126 -4.48 -10.68 49.86
CA SER A 126 -4.58 -12.13 50.03
C SER A 126 -6.05 -12.57 50.18
N PRO A 127 -6.38 -13.84 49.89
CA PRO A 127 -7.74 -14.36 50.05
C PRO A 127 -8.29 -14.16 51.47
N ASP A 128 -7.47 -14.31 52.50
CA ASP A 128 -7.87 -14.15 53.90
C ASP A 128 -8.26 -12.69 54.23
N GLU A 129 -7.56 -11.71 53.64
CA GLU A 129 -7.92 -10.30 53.77
C GLU A 129 -9.26 -9.99 53.10
N LEU A 130 -9.58 -10.65 51.98
CA LEU A 130 -10.87 -10.52 51.30
C LEU A 130 -12.01 -11.16 52.12
N VAL A 131 -11.75 -12.28 52.80
CA VAL A 131 -12.69 -12.90 53.75
C VAL A 131 -12.98 -11.96 54.91
N LYS A 132 -11.92 -11.36 55.50
CA LYS A 132 -12.06 -10.38 56.58
C LYS A 132 -12.86 -9.14 56.15
N GLN A 133 -12.76 -8.74 54.89
CA GLN A 133 -13.55 -7.64 54.32
C GLN A 133 -14.98 -8.05 53.94
N GLY A 134 -15.36 -9.31 54.14
CA GLY A 134 -16.69 -9.84 53.81
C GLY A 134 -16.96 -10.00 52.31
N ILE A 135 -15.91 -9.96 51.48
CA ILE A 135 -16.00 -10.08 50.03
C ILE A 135 -15.97 -11.57 49.61
N LEU A 136 -15.21 -12.40 50.32
CA LEU A 136 -15.06 -13.84 50.08
C LEU A 136 -15.63 -14.64 51.25
N GLN A 137 -16.26 -15.80 51.01
CA GLN A 137 -16.79 -16.65 52.08
C GLN A 137 -15.67 -17.51 52.71
N GLU A 138 -15.79 -17.80 54.02
CA GLU A 138 -14.89 -18.69 54.77
C GLU A 138 -14.96 -20.13 54.22
N GLY A 139 -14.09 -20.44 53.25
CA GLY A 139 -14.00 -21.76 52.61
C GLY A 139 -14.00 -21.75 51.08
N GLU A 140 -14.38 -20.62 50.47
CA GLU A 140 -14.37 -20.45 49.01
C GLU A 140 -12.99 -19.95 48.58
N ASN A 141 -12.17 -20.84 48.04
CA ASN A 141 -10.81 -20.50 47.61
C ASN A 141 -10.81 -20.35 46.07
N PRO A 142 -10.80 -19.12 45.51
CA PRO A 142 -11.00 -18.89 44.07
C PRO A 142 -9.83 -19.37 43.19
N VAL A 143 -8.75 -19.88 43.82
CA VAL A 143 -7.55 -20.42 43.15
C VAL A 143 -7.52 -21.95 43.16
N LYS A 144 -8.40 -22.61 43.93
CA LYS A 144 -8.61 -24.06 43.79
C LYS A 144 -9.49 -24.26 42.57
N GLU A 145 -8.92 -24.83 41.52
CA GLU A 145 -9.65 -25.21 40.31
C GLU A 145 -10.88 -26.07 40.66
N ALA A 146 -11.94 -25.90 39.88
CA ALA A 146 -13.02 -26.88 39.78
C ALA A 146 -12.49 -28.20 39.22
#